data_AF-A0A3A4N1Y0-F1
#
_entry.id   AF-A0A3A4N1Y0-F1
#
_cell.length_a   1.000
_cell.length_b   1.000
_cell.length_c   1.000
_cell.angle_alpha   90.00
_cell.angle_beta   90.00
_cell.angle_gamma   90.00
#
_symmetry.space_group_name_H-M   'P 1'
#
loop_
_entity.id
_entity.type
_entity.pdbx_description
1 polymer ?
#
loop_
_entity_poly.entity_id
_entity_poly.type
_entity_poly.pdbx_seq_one_letter_code
_entity_poly.pdbx_strand_id
1 'polypeptide(L)'
;MTNLSSVDSEELFQFYRERGNAGNFIKERKAGFFGDKTDSSTMVKNEVRMMMGYLAYNLYLFLKQLAGDEVNALTIKRFRPLFLHIAENMSLLLDDIFSNSQVYTPIQNNFKPYLIQSAR
;
A
#
# COMPACT_ATOMS: atom_id res chain seq x y z
N MET A 1 -2.53 -31.18 -19.82
CA MET A 1 -3.84 -31.81 -19.62
C MET A 1 -4.73 -30.82 -18.89
N THR A 2 -5.95 -30.61 -19.37
CA THR A 2 -6.98 -29.76 -18.76
C THR A 2 -8.26 -30.57 -18.61
N ASN A 3 -9.04 -30.31 -17.57
CA ASN A 3 -10.38 -30.90 -17.39
C ASN A 3 -11.49 -30.01 -18.01
N LEU A 4 -11.08 -28.96 -18.73
CA LEU A 4 -11.98 -28.07 -19.47
C LEU A 4 -12.18 -28.65 -20.87
N SER A 5 -13.27 -29.39 -21.04
CA SER A 5 -13.59 -30.14 -22.27
C SER A 5 -14.32 -29.32 -23.35
N SER A 6 -14.78 -28.11 -23.02
CA SER A 6 -15.64 -27.28 -23.88
C SER A 6 -15.11 -25.85 -24.07
N VAL A 7 -13.82 -25.62 -23.82
CA VAL A 7 -13.17 -24.30 -23.94
C VAL A 7 -12.39 -24.26 -25.25
N ASP A 8 -12.53 -23.16 -25.98
CA ASP A 8 -11.82 -22.99 -27.24
C ASP A 8 -10.30 -22.98 -27.04
N SER A 9 -9.56 -23.43 -28.06
CA SER A 9 -8.09 -23.51 -28.03
C SER A 9 -7.46 -22.17 -27.67
N GLU A 10 -7.98 -21.07 -28.20
CA GLU A 10 -7.46 -19.72 -27.97
C GLU A 10 -7.66 -19.26 -26.51
N GLU A 11 -8.85 -19.51 -25.95
CA GLU A 11 -9.14 -19.24 -24.53
C GLU A 11 -8.24 -20.07 -23.61
N LEU A 12 -7.95 -21.31 -23.99
CA LEU A 12 -7.04 -22.18 -23.25
C LEU A 12 -5.61 -21.62 -23.22
N PHE A 13 -5.14 -21.06 -24.34
CA PHE A 13 -3.84 -20.42 -24.44
C PHE A 13 -3.77 -19.11 -23.64
N GLN A 14 -4.84 -18.31 -23.63
CA GLN A 14 -4.92 -17.10 -22.80
C GLN A 14 -4.90 -17.44 -21.30
N PHE A 15 -5.68 -18.42 -20.87
CA PHE A 15 -5.64 -18.88 -19.48
C PHE A 15 -4.24 -19.37 -19.07
N TYR A 16 -3.57 -20.10 -19.97
CA TYR A 16 -2.20 -20.53 -19.72
C TYR A 16 -1.20 -19.36 -19.64
N ARG A 17 -1.43 -18.28 -20.41
CA ARG A 17 -0.64 -17.04 -20.35
C ARG A 17 -0.84 -16.33 -19.01
N GLU A 18 -2.05 -16.28 -18.47
CA GLU A 18 -2.34 -15.69 -17.15
C GLU A 18 -1.60 -16.38 -16.01
N ARG A 19 -1.34 -17.70 -16.11
CA ARG A 19 -0.45 -18.40 -15.17
C ARG A 19 0.95 -17.79 -15.13
N GLY A 20 1.46 -17.30 -16.26
CA GLY A 20 2.74 -16.57 -16.32
C GLY A 20 2.71 -15.27 -15.51
N ASN A 21 1.56 -14.57 -15.51
CA ASN A 21 1.36 -13.37 -14.71
C ASN A 21 1.37 -13.66 -13.20
N ALA A 22 0.88 -14.83 -12.78
CA ALA A 22 0.99 -15.27 -11.38
C ALA A 22 2.45 -15.31 -10.89
N GLY A 23 3.37 -15.71 -11.77
CA GLY A 23 4.82 -15.67 -11.48
C GLY A 23 5.35 -14.25 -11.24
N ASN A 24 4.81 -13.26 -11.94
CA ASN A 24 5.20 -11.86 -11.75
C ASN A 24 4.74 -11.32 -10.39
N PHE A 25 3.51 -11.65 -9.96
CA PHE A 25 3.02 -11.30 -8.63
C PHE A 25 3.88 -11.91 -7.51
N ILE A 26 4.29 -13.18 -7.64
CA ILE A 26 5.16 -13.84 -6.66
C ILE A 26 6.54 -13.15 -6.60
N LYS A 27 7.12 -12.83 -7.75
CA LYS A 27 8.43 -12.14 -7.82
C LYS A 27 8.37 -10.76 -7.18
N GLU A 28 7.33 -9.99 -7.48
CA GLU A 28 7.14 -8.66 -6.91
C GLU A 28 6.94 -8.73 -5.39
N ARG A 29 6.13 -9.67 -4.90
CA ARG A 29 5.96 -9.88 -3.46
C ARG A 29 7.28 -10.21 -2.77
N LYS A 30 8.07 -11.14 -3.32
CA LYS A 30 9.39 -11.48 -2.75
C LYS A 30 10.28 -10.24 -2.67
N ALA A 31 10.38 -9.48 -3.75
CA ALA A 31 11.22 -8.29 -3.82
C ALA A 31 10.72 -7.11 -2.97
N GLY A 32 9.40 -6.94 -2.81
CA GLY A 32 8.79 -5.77 -2.17
C GLY A 32 8.40 -5.96 -0.71
N PHE A 33 8.10 -7.20 -0.31
CA PHE A 33 7.48 -7.56 0.97
C PHE A 33 8.19 -8.73 1.66
N PHE A 34 9.45 -9.01 1.29
CA PHE A 34 10.30 -10.01 1.94
C PHE A 34 9.67 -11.41 1.97
N GLY A 35 8.92 -11.77 0.92
CA GLY A 35 8.20 -13.03 0.83
C GLY A 35 9.09 -14.29 0.76
N ASP A 36 10.41 -14.13 0.72
CA ASP A 36 11.45 -15.15 0.75
C ASP A 36 12.31 -15.10 2.03
N LYS A 37 12.03 -14.19 2.96
CA LYS A 37 12.81 -14.04 4.19
C LYS A 37 12.39 -15.04 5.25
N THR A 38 13.22 -16.07 5.46
CA THR A 38 13.04 -17.13 6.45
C THR A 38 14.28 -17.28 7.35
N ASP A 39 14.67 -16.20 8.02
CA ASP A 39 15.87 -16.13 8.86
C ASP A 39 15.62 -16.54 10.32
N SER A 40 14.43 -17.00 10.68
CA SER A 40 14.12 -17.46 12.04
C SER A 40 14.46 -18.93 12.24
N SER A 41 14.90 -19.27 13.46
CA SER A 41 15.18 -20.65 13.89
C SER A 41 13.94 -21.53 14.04
N THR A 42 12.74 -20.94 14.06
CA THR A 42 11.48 -21.68 14.21
C THR A 42 10.60 -21.54 12.98
N MET A 43 10.01 -22.65 12.53
CA MET A 43 9.11 -22.71 11.38
C MET A 43 7.91 -21.75 11.52
N VAL A 44 7.28 -21.71 12.70
CA VAL A 44 6.09 -20.87 12.97
C VAL A 44 6.38 -19.39 12.76
N LYS A 45 7.54 -18.88 13.21
CA LYS A 45 7.91 -17.47 13.01
C LYS A 45 8.11 -17.13 11.53
N ASN A 46 8.67 -18.06 10.75
CA ASN A 46 8.85 -17.88 9.31
C ASN A 46 7.49 -17.91 8.58
N GLU A 47 6.59 -18.79 9.00
CA GLU A 47 5.23 -18.88 8.44
C GLU A 47 4.42 -17.61 8.72
N VAL A 48 4.40 -17.12 9.96
CA VAL A 48 3.71 -15.87 10.31
C VAL A 48 4.27 -14.69 9.52
N ARG A 49 5.61 -14.59 9.39
CA ARG A 49 6.24 -13.54 8.57
C ARG A 49 5.81 -13.63 7.11
N MET A 50 5.74 -14.85 6.57
CA MET A 50 5.27 -15.08 5.21
C MET A 50 3.80 -14.63 5.05
N MET A 51 2.91 -15.02 5.97
CA MET A 51 1.49 -14.61 5.99
C MET A 51 1.32 -13.10 6.06
N MET A 52 2.09 -12.41 6.90
CA MET A 52 2.09 -10.94 6.96
C MET A 52 2.54 -10.32 5.64
N GLY A 53 3.54 -10.90 4.97
CA GLY A 53 3.98 -10.47 3.65
C GLY A 53 2.90 -10.65 2.56
N TYR A 54 2.13 -11.75 2.63
CA TYR A 54 0.97 -11.95 1.75
C TYR A 54 -0.13 -10.91 1.99
N LEU A 55 -0.47 -10.67 3.25
CA LEU A 55 -1.51 -9.69 3.61
C LEU A 55 -1.12 -8.28 3.16
N ALA A 56 0.11 -7.86 3.43
CA ALA A 56 0.62 -6.55 3.02
C ALA A 56 0.64 -6.38 1.50
N TYR A 57 1.00 -7.43 0.75
CA TYR A 57 0.96 -7.38 -0.71
C TYR A 57 -0.46 -7.26 -1.25
N ASN A 58 -1.42 -7.98 -0.69
CA ASN A 58 -2.83 -7.88 -1.09
C ASN A 58 -3.40 -6.50 -0.77
N LEU A 59 -3.05 -5.90 0.37
CA LEU A 59 -3.41 -4.51 0.69
C LEU A 59 -2.82 -3.54 -0.34
N TYR A 60 -1.56 -3.74 -0.75
CA TYR A 60 -0.95 -2.95 -1.82
C TYR A 60 -1.68 -3.07 -3.16
N LEU A 61 -2.05 -4.29 -3.58
CA LEU A 61 -2.83 -4.50 -4.81
C LEU A 61 -4.19 -3.81 -4.73
N PHE A 62 -4.86 -3.89 -3.58
CA PHE A 62 -6.13 -3.21 -3.35
C PHE A 62 -5.99 -1.68 -3.44
N LEU A 63 -4.96 -1.10 -2.82
CA LEU A 63 -4.70 0.35 -2.91
C LEU A 63 -4.39 0.79 -4.34
N LYS A 64 -3.67 -0.02 -5.12
CA LYS A 64 -3.46 0.25 -6.55
C LYS A 64 -4.77 0.28 -7.34
N GLN A 65 -5.64 -0.69 -7.08
CA GLN A 65 -6.94 -0.76 -7.73
C GLN A 65 -7.81 0.46 -7.39
N LEU A 66 -7.74 0.96 -6.14
CA LEU A 66 -8.43 2.19 -5.73
C LEU A 66 -7.84 3.46 -6.36
N ALA A 67 -6.53 3.49 -6.59
CA ALA A 67 -5.84 4.66 -7.14
C ALA A 67 -6.05 4.85 -8.66
N GLY A 68 -6.61 3.84 -9.34
CA GLY A 68 -6.97 3.90 -10.76
C GLY A 68 -5.89 3.36 -11.70
N ASP A 69 -6.23 3.34 -13.00
CA ASP A 69 -5.46 2.60 -14.02
C ASP A 69 -4.06 3.14 -14.27
N GLU A 70 -3.83 4.44 -14.06
CA GLU A 70 -2.50 5.06 -14.18
C GLU A 70 -1.49 4.46 -13.19
N VAL A 71 -1.97 4.01 -12.03
CA VAL A 71 -1.16 3.50 -10.93
C VAL A 71 -1.07 1.97 -10.94
N ASN A 72 -1.99 1.31 -11.65
CA ASN A 72 -2.06 -0.16 -11.76
C ASN A 72 -0.81 -0.78 -12.42
N ALA A 73 -0.16 -0.08 -13.34
CA ALA A 73 1.09 -0.54 -13.97
C ALA A 73 2.34 -0.36 -13.09
N LEU A 74 2.25 0.41 -11.98
CA LEU A 74 3.41 0.70 -11.15
C LEU A 74 3.82 -0.48 -10.28
N THR A 75 5.12 -0.75 -10.25
CA THR A 75 5.69 -1.69 -9.28
C THR A 75 5.75 -1.09 -7.88
N ILE A 76 5.80 -1.93 -6.85
CA ILE A 76 5.90 -1.50 -5.45
C ILE A 76 7.04 -0.48 -5.20
N LYS A 77 8.16 -0.61 -5.91
CA LYS A 77 9.31 0.30 -5.79
C LYS A 77 8.96 1.75 -6.18
N ARG A 78 8.09 1.92 -7.18
CA ARG A 78 7.62 3.24 -7.66
C ARG A 78 6.39 3.72 -6.91
N PHE A 79 5.50 2.80 -6.56
CA PHE A 79 4.29 3.11 -5.80
C PHE A 79 4.61 3.67 -4.40
N ARG A 80 5.58 3.09 -3.69
CA ARG A 80 5.93 3.49 -2.33
C ARG A 80 6.26 4.99 -2.18
N PRO A 81 7.21 5.58 -2.93
CA PRO A 81 7.50 7.01 -2.80
C PRO A 81 6.34 7.89 -3.26
N LEU A 82 5.59 7.47 -4.29
CA LEU A 82 4.40 8.20 -4.75
C LEU A 82 3.34 8.29 -3.65
N PHE A 83 3.05 7.16 -2.99
CA PHE A 83 2.08 7.09 -1.90
C PHE A 83 2.47 7.99 -0.73
N LEU A 84 3.75 7.96 -0.32
CA LEU A 84 4.24 8.82 0.76
C LEU A 84 4.15 10.30 0.39
N HIS A 85 4.54 10.66 -0.83
CA HIS A 85 4.46 12.04 -1.30
C HIS A 85 3.02 12.57 -1.33
N ILE A 86 2.06 11.76 -1.78
CA ILE A 86 0.63 12.12 -1.74
C ILE A 86 0.16 12.31 -0.29
N ALA A 87 0.55 11.42 0.62
CA ALA A 87 0.19 11.52 2.03
C ALA A 87 0.76 12.80 2.69
N GLU A 88 2.01 13.14 2.37
CA GLU A 88 2.67 14.37 2.82
C GLU A 88 1.92 15.61 2.31
N ASN A 89 1.62 15.67 1.02
CA ASN A 89 0.89 16.79 0.43
C ASN A 89 -0.52 16.96 1.03
N MET A 90 -1.22 15.84 1.28
CA MET A 90 -2.52 15.86 1.94
C MET A 90 -2.43 16.37 3.38
N SER A 91 -1.39 15.99 4.13
CA SER A 91 -1.16 16.51 5.49
C SER A 91 -0.95 18.02 5.48
N LEU A 92 -0.10 18.53 4.58
CA LEU A 92 0.17 19.96 4.45
C LEU A 92 -1.09 20.75 4.07
N LEU A 93 -1.89 20.20 3.15
CA LEU A 93 -3.15 20.81 2.73
C LEU A 93 -4.17 20.83 3.87
N LEU A 94 -4.24 19.76 4.68
CA LEU A 94 -5.08 19.76 5.88
C LEU A 94 -4.60 20.81 6.88
N ASP A 95 -3.30 20.89 7.15
CA ASP A 95 -2.72 21.89 8.07
C ASP A 95 -3.04 23.32 7.62
N ASP A 96 -2.96 23.60 6.31
CA ASP A 96 -3.33 24.89 5.74
C ASP A 96 -4.83 25.18 5.87
N ILE A 97 -5.70 24.22 5.53
CA ILE A 97 -7.16 24.35 5.68
C ILE A 97 -7.53 24.60 7.14
N PHE A 98 -6.94 23.86 8.08
CA PHE A 98 -7.21 24.05 9.50
C PHE A 98 -6.72 25.41 9.99
N SER A 99 -5.52 25.85 9.56
CA SER A 99 -4.95 27.16 9.90
C SER A 99 -5.75 28.33 9.33
N ASN A 100 -6.29 28.19 8.11
CA ASN A 100 -7.08 29.21 7.42
C ASN A 100 -8.58 29.15 7.74
N SER A 101 -9.05 28.10 8.42
CA SER A 101 -10.42 28.03 8.91
C SER A 101 -10.64 29.04 10.04
N GLN A 102 -11.76 29.78 9.98
CA GLN A 102 -12.18 30.74 11.02
C GLN A 102 -12.48 30.08 12.39
N VAL A 103 -12.28 28.76 12.51
CA VAL A 103 -12.47 27.96 13.72
C VAL A 103 -11.21 27.94 14.61
N TYR A 104 -10.01 28.15 14.05
CA TYR A 104 -8.75 28.15 14.82
C TYR A 104 -8.35 29.53 15.36
N THR A 105 -8.79 30.63 14.73
CA THR A 105 -8.49 31.99 15.19
C THR A 105 -9.02 32.32 16.60
N PRO A 106 -10.17 31.81 17.08
CA PRO A 106 -10.58 32.00 18.48
C PRO A 106 -9.82 31.08 19.44
N ILE A 107 -9.48 29.85 19.02
CA ILE A 107 -8.86 28.83 19.88
C ILE A 107 -7.41 29.20 20.20
N GLN A 108 -6.60 29.57 19.19
CA GLN A 108 -5.23 30.05 19.41
C GLN A 108 -5.18 31.29 20.31
N ASN A 109 -6.11 32.22 20.15
CA ASN A 109 -6.18 33.43 20.98
C ASN A 109 -6.63 33.16 22.42
N ASN A 110 -7.50 32.16 22.64
CA ASN A 110 -7.92 31.75 23.97
C ASN A 110 -6.83 30.95 24.72
N PHE A 111 -5.95 30.22 24.02
CA PHE A 111 -4.88 29.43 24.66
C PHE A 111 -3.55 30.18 24.85
N LYS A 112 -3.28 31.24 24.07
CA LYS A 112 -2.10 32.11 24.21
C LYS A 112 -1.84 32.62 25.65
N PRO A 113 -2.82 33.10 26.42
CA PRO A 113 -2.56 33.56 27.80
C PRO A 113 -2.14 32.43 28.76
N TYR A 114 -2.47 31.18 28.48
CA TYR A 114 -2.11 30.04 29.34
C TYR A 114 -0.70 29.50 29.06
N LEU A 115 -0.22 29.58 27.82
CA LEU A 115 1.16 29.18 27.47
C LEU A 115 2.22 30.16 27.99
N ILE A 116 1.86 31.43 28.21
CA ILE A 116 2.76 32.45 28.77
C ILE A 116 2.90 32.28 30.29
N GLN A 117 1.90 31.72 30.98
CA GLN A 117 1.96 31.49 32.44
C GLN A 117 2.79 30.26 32.83
N SER A 118 2.93 29.26 31.96
CA SER A 118 3.76 28.08 32.23
C SER A 118 5.26 28.28 31.95
N ALA A 119 5.65 29.45 31.45
CA ALA A 119 7.03 29.82 31.13
C ALA A 119 7.66 30.79 32.16
N ARG A 120 7.04 30.95 33.33
CA ARG A 120 7.60 31.64 34.50
C ARG A 120 7.90 30.65 35.61
#